data_AF-A0A3T2V248-F1
#
_entry.id   AF-A0A3T2V248-F1
#
_cell.length_a   1.000
_cell.length_b   1.000
_cell.length_c   1.000
_cell.angle_alpha   90.00
_cell.angle_beta   90.00
_cell.angle_gamma   90.00
#
_symmetry.space_group_name_H-M   'P 1'
#
loop_
_entity.id
_entity.type
_entity.pdbx_description
1 polymer ?
#
loop_
_entity_poly.entity_id
_entity_poly.type
_entity_poly.pdbx_seq_one_letter_code
_entity_poly.pdbx_strand_id
1 'polypeptide(L)'
;MNIYIGWLFKLIPLIMGLICIALGGFVLESSGQSEYFVAGHVLISLAAICLALFTTAFIIISQLTRGVNTFYNILFPIIGYAGSIITMIWGWALLAGNDVMADEFVAGYVIFGIGMIAACVSTVAASSGHFLLIPKNAAGSKSDGTPVQAYSSLIGNCLIAVPVLLTLLGFIWSITLLRSADITPHYVAGHVLLGLTAICACLIGLVATIVHQ
;
A
#
# COMPACT_ATOMS: atom_id res chain seq x y z
N MET A 1 23.16 -0.47 14.56
CA MET A 1 21.86 -0.12 15.18
C MET A 1 21.56 -1.12 16.30
N ASN A 2 21.05 -0.65 17.45
CA ASN A 2 20.70 -1.55 18.56
C ASN A 2 19.57 -2.52 18.14
N ILE A 3 19.66 -3.80 18.51
CA ILE A 3 18.65 -4.80 18.09
C ILE A 3 17.25 -4.42 18.60
N TYR A 4 17.18 -3.85 19.81
CA TYR A 4 15.95 -3.39 20.43
C TYR A 4 15.27 -2.26 19.64
N ILE A 5 16.03 -1.28 19.14
CA ILE A 5 15.44 -0.18 18.35
C ILE A 5 14.94 -0.66 16.99
N GLY A 6 15.63 -1.64 16.38
CA GLY A 6 15.17 -2.27 15.14
C GLY A 6 13.84 -3.01 15.30
N TRP A 7 13.65 -3.70 16.42
CA TRP A 7 12.36 -4.34 16.73
C TRP A 7 11.25 -3.33 17.02
N LEU A 8 11.56 -2.22 17.69
CA LEU A 8 10.59 -1.15 17.95
C LEU A 8 10.00 -0.59 16.65
N PHE A 9 10.84 -0.23 15.68
CA PHE A 9 10.38 0.31 14.40
C PHE A 9 9.55 -0.68 13.57
N LYS A 10 9.82 -1.98 13.71
CA LYS A 10 9.00 -3.03 13.09
C LYS A 10 7.64 -3.14 13.77
N LEU A 11 7.56 -3.02 15.09
CA LEU A 11 6.32 -3.27 15.82
C LEU A 11 5.33 -2.09 15.77
N ILE A 12 5.83 -0.86 15.57
CA ILE A 12 4.99 0.35 15.53
C ILE A 12 3.83 0.23 14.51
N PRO A 13 4.05 -0.11 13.23
CA PRO A 13 2.94 -0.27 12.28
C PRO A 13 1.96 -1.37 12.67
N LEU A 14 2.42 -2.46 13.28
CA LEU A 14 1.56 -3.56 13.71
C LEU A 14 0.62 -3.12 14.83
N ILE A 15 1.14 -2.41 15.84
CA ILE A 15 0.35 -1.86 16.94
C ILE A 15 -0.65 -0.85 16.40
N MET A 16 -0.22 0.04 15.49
CA MET A 16 -1.13 1.01 14.86
C MET A 16 -2.25 0.30 14.08
N GLY A 17 -1.95 -0.78 13.35
CA GLY A 17 -2.95 -1.58 12.65
C GLY A 17 -3.98 -2.20 13.60
N LEU A 18 -3.55 -2.71 14.75
CA LEU A 18 -4.46 -3.22 15.78
C LEU A 18 -5.36 -2.11 16.34
N ILE A 19 -4.80 -0.91 16.56
CA ILE A 19 -5.57 0.26 17.00
C ILE A 19 -6.60 0.65 15.93
N CYS A 20 -6.24 0.66 14.65
CA CYS A 20 -7.15 0.93 13.54
C CYS A 20 -8.34 -0.04 13.51
N ILE A 21 -8.09 -1.34 13.70
CA ILE A 21 -9.16 -2.36 13.77
C ILE A 21 -10.03 -2.14 14.99
N ALA A 22 -9.45 -1.94 16.18
CA ALA A 22 -10.18 -1.77 17.42
C ALA A 22 -11.06 -0.50 17.40
N LEU A 23 -10.51 0.63 16.96
CA LEU A 23 -11.25 1.88 16.82
C LEU A 23 -12.31 1.78 15.72
N GLY A 24 -12.00 1.13 14.60
CA GLY A 24 -12.97 0.92 13.53
C GLY A 24 -14.16 0.07 13.99
N GLY A 25 -13.91 -1.03 14.72
CA GLY A 25 -14.95 -1.83 15.34
C GLY A 25 -15.78 -1.04 16.36
N PHE A 26 -15.12 -0.29 17.24
CA PHE A 26 -15.80 0.58 18.21
C PHE A 26 -16.72 1.60 17.53
N VAL A 27 -16.27 2.22 16.43
CA VAL A 27 -17.06 3.19 15.65
C VAL A 27 -18.29 2.54 15.02
N LEU A 28 -18.14 1.32 14.50
CA LEU A 28 -19.26 0.55 13.91
C LEU A 28 -20.29 0.14 14.97
N GLU A 29 -19.85 -0.23 16.18
CA GLU A 29 -20.75 -0.61 17.27
C GLU A 29 -21.45 0.59 17.93
N SER A 30 -20.80 1.76 17.92
CA SER A 30 -21.24 2.92 18.71
C SER A 30 -22.35 3.75 18.06
N SER A 31 -22.97 3.33 16.96
CA SER A 31 -23.88 4.25 16.24
C SER A 31 -24.93 3.60 15.34
N GLY A 32 -26.12 4.23 15.32
CA GLY A 32 -27.22 3.95 14.39
C GLY A 32 -27.34 4.99 13.26
N GLN A 33 -26.23 5.64 12.86
CA GLN A 33 -26.19 6.71 11.84
C GLN A 33 -25.21 6.32 10.72
N SER A 34 -25.50 6.67 9.47
CA SER A 34 -24.73 6.23 8.28
C SER A 34 -23.31 6.77 8.19
N GLU A 35 -23.00 7.93 8.78
CA GLU A 35 -21.65 8.53 8.72
C GLU A 35 -20.58 7.65 9.38
N TYR A 36 -20.96 6.90 10.42
CA TYR A 36 -20.06 6.02 11.14
C TYR A 36 -19.81 4.69 10.39
N PHE A 37 -20.71 4.31 9.49
CA PHE A 37 -20.50 3.15 8.62
C PHE A 37 -19.24 3.37 7.77
N VAL A 38 -19.15 4.52 7.08
CA VAL A 38 -17.98 4.88 6.27
C VAL A 38 -16.73 4.96 7.13
N ALA A 39 -16.79 5.74 8.22
CA ALA A 39 -15.62 5.96 9.08
C ALA A 39 -15.09 4.64 9.68
N GLY A 40 -15.97 3.78 10.17
CA GLY A 40 -15.61 2.50 10.77
C GLY A 40 -14.94 1.55 9.77
N HIS A 41 -15.54 1.35 8.59
CA HIS A 41 -14.97 0.49 7.55
C HIS A 41 -13.64 1.02 7.02
N VAL A 42 -13.53 2.34 6.82
CA VAL A 42 -12.28 2.98 6.42
C VAL A 42 -11.19 2.75 7.46
N LEU A 43 -11.48 2.95 8.76
CA LEU A 43 -10.52 2.69 9.84
C LEU A 43 -10.05 1.23 9.85
N ILE A 44 -10.95 0.26 9.70
CA ILE A 44 -10.57 -1.16 9.64
C ILE A 44 -9.68 -1.41 8.41
N SER A 45 -10.02 -0.86 7.25
CA SER A 45 -9.24 -1.05 6.01
C SER A 45 -7.82 -0.47 6.08
N LEU A 46 -7.59 0.59 6.87
CA LEU A 46 -6.25 1.15 7.08
C LEU A 46 -5.27 0.13 7.70
N ALA A 47 -5.77 -0.90 8.38
CA ALA A 47 -4.95 -1.99 8.87
C ALA A 47 -4.16 -2.70 7.76
N ALA A 48 -4.68 -2.72 6.52
CA ALA A 48 -3.98 -3.28 5.37
C ALA A 48 -2.75 -2.44 4.97
N ILE A 49 -2.85 -1.11 5.06
CA ILE A 49 -1.68 -0.22 4.88
C ILE A 49 -0.69 -0.45 6.01
N CYS A 50 -1.15 -0.56 7.26
CA CYS A 50 -0.29 -0.86 8.40
C CYS A 50 0.47 -2.19 8.23
N LEU A 51 -0.19 -3.22 7.71
CA LEU A 51 0.43 -4.50 7.38
C LEU A 51 1.47 -4.34 6.26
N ALA A 52 1.16 -3.60 5.20
CA ALA A 52 2.12 -3.34 4.13
C ALA A 52 3.35 -2.54 4.64
N LEU A 53 3.14 -1.55 5.52
CA LEU A 53 4.23 -0.80 6.17
C LEU A 53 5.04 -1.68 7.12
N PHE A 54 4.41 -2.58 7.86
CA PHE A 54 5.08 -3.58 8.70
C PHE A 54 6.02 -4.45 7.86
N THR A 55 5.54 -4.99 6.74
CA THR A 55 6.36 -5.84 5.86
C THR A 55 7.53 -5.05 5.26
N THR A 56 7.30 -3.80 4.85
CA THR A 56 8.35 -2.90 4.33
C THR A 56 9.41 -2.61 5.39
N ALA A 57 9.01 -2.19 6.58
CA ALA A 57 9.90 -1.92 7.70
C ALA A 57 10.68 -3.18 8.09
N PHE A 58 10.01 -4.34 8.10
CA PHE A 58 10.65 -5.61 8.41
C PHE A 58 11.80 -5.91 7.44
N ILE A 59 11.58 -5.78 6.11
CA ILE A 59 12.61 -6.03 5.11
C ILE A 59 13.77 -5.04 5.26
N ILE A 60 13.50 -3.74 5.24
CA ILE A 60 14.55 -2.70 5.25
C ILE A 60 15.42 -2.80 6.52
N ILE A 61 14.79 -2.89 7.70
CA ILE A 61 15.51 -2.92 8.98
C ILE A 61 16.31 -4.22 9.12
N SER A 62 15.77 -5.33 8.63
CA SER A 62 16.48 -6.61 8.66
C SER A 62 17.71 -6.59 7.75
N GLN A 63 17.63 -5.94 6.58
CA GLN A 63 18.80 -5.72 5.72
C GLN A 63 19.87 -4.92 6.46
N LEU A 64 19.51 -3.82 7.13
CA LEU A 64 20.45 -2.95 7.84
C LEU A 64 21.11 -3.61 9.07
N THR A 65 20.52 -4.65 9.65
CA THR A 65 21.00 -5.20 10.93
C THR A 65 21.77 -6.52 10.79
N ARG A 66 21.22 -7.50 10.06
CA ARG A 66 21.76 -8.88 10.03
C ARG A 66 21.74 -9.52 8.64
N GLY A 67 21.32 -8.78 7.60
CA GLY A 67 20.95 -9.34 6.31
C GLY A 67 19.60 -10.08 6.39
N VAL A 68 18.91 -10.17 5.26
CA VAL A 68 17.60 -10.85 5.19
C VAL A 68 17.77 -12.20 4.53
N ASN A 69 17.19 -13.23 5.14
CA ASN A 69 17.09 -14.54 4.51
C ASN A 69 16.14 -14.45 3.31
N THR A 70 16.50 -15.07 2.18
CA THR A 70 15.69 -15.04 0.94
C THR A 70 14.23 -15.44 1.19
N PHE A 71 14.00 -16.38 2.10
CA PHE A 71 12.65 -16.79 2.51
C PHE A 71 11.81 -15.63 3.05
N TYR A 72 12.33 -14.84 4.00
CA TYR A 72 11.61 -13.69 4.56
C TYR A 72 11.43 -12.58 3.54
N ASN A 73 12.40 -12.41 2.64
CA ASN A 73 12.35 -11.43 1.57
C ASN A 73 11.21 -11.68 0.57
N ILE A 74 10.72 -12.92 0.49
CA ILE A 74 9.59 -13.31 -0.36
C ILE A 74 8.29 -13.38 0.45
N LEU A 75 8.34 -13.98 1.65
CA LEU A 75 7.16 -14.23 2.47
C LEU A 75 6.44 -12.94 2.89
N PHE A 76 7.18 -11.94 3.39
CA PHE A 76 6.56 -10.73 3.92
C PHE A 76 5.88 -9.87 2.84
N PRO A 77 6.49 -9.63 1.66
CA PRO A 77 5.77 -8.97 0.57
C PRO A 77 4.52 -9.71 0.12
N ILE A 78 4.53 -11.05 0.07
CA ILE A 78 3.33 -11.85 -0.26
C ILE A 78 2.21 -11.61 0.75
N ILE A 79 2.53 -11.57 2.05
CA ILE A 79 1.53 -11.26 3.09
C ILE A 79 0.95 -9.85 2.88
N GLY A 80 1.78 -8.87 2.54
CA GLY A 80 1.33 -7.51 2.22
C GLY A 80 0.37 -7.48 1.03
N TYR A 81 0.71 -8.15 -0.06
CA TYR A 81 -0.15 -8.27 -1.24
C TYR A 81 -1.44 -9.05 -0.97
N ALA A 82 -1.39 -10.09 -0.14
CA ALA A 82 -2.59 -10.81 0.28
C ALA A 82 -3.54 -9.87 1.03
N GLY A 83 -3.02 -9.08 1.98
CA GLY A 83 -3.80 -8.08 2.70
C GLY A 83 -4.39 -7.00 1.78
N SER A 84 -3.63 -6.55 0.78
CA SER A 84 -4.13 -5.56 -0.19
C SER A 84 -5.24 -6.13 -1.06
N ILE A 85 -5.10 -7.36 -1.57
CA ILE A 85 -6.11 -8.03 -2.39
C ILE A 85 -7.40 -8.25 -1.59
N ILE A 86 -7.30 -8.73 -0.35
CA ILE A 86 -8.46 -8.91 0.53
C ILE A 86 -9.21 -7.58 0.71
N THR A 87 -8.48 -6.49 0.93
CA THR A 87 -9.06 -5.16 1.12
C THR A 87 -9.71 -4.64 -0.16
N MET A 88 -9.09 -4.84 -1.32
CA MET A 88 -9.67 -4.47 -2.61
C MET A 88 -10.95 -5.27 -2.91
N ILE A 89 -10.95 -6.57 -2.64
CA ILE A 89 -12.14 -7.43 -2.78
C ILE A 89 -13.25 -6.95 -1.85
N TRP A 90 -12.92 -6.56 -0.62
CA TRP A 90 -13.90 -6.03 0.33
C TRP A 90 -14.51 -4.72 -0.14
N GLY A 91 -13.70 -3.77 -0.60
CA GLY A 91 -14.19 -2.52 -1.19
C GLY A 91 -15.06 -2.74 -2.42
N TRP A 92 -14.66 -3.67 -3.29
CA TRP A 92 -15.46 -4.07 -4.45
C TRP A 92 -16.78 -4.73 -4.05
N ALA A 93 -16.79 -5.57 -3.02
CA ALA A 93 -17.99 -6.25 -2.55
C ALA A 93 -19.06 -5.26 -2.06
N LEU A 94 -18.67 -4.14 -1.45
CA LEU A 94 -19.59 -3.07 -1.08
C LEU A 94 -20.20 -2.37 -2.30
N LEU A 95 -19.46 -2.28 -3.41
CA LEU A 95 -19.94 -1.67 -4.65
C LEU A 95 -20.81 -2.61 -5.51
N ALA A 96 -20.75 -3.92 -5.27
CA ALA A 96 -21.44 -4.93 -6.07
C ALA A 96 -22.91 -5.17 -5.67
N GLY A 97 -23.44 -4.42 -4.69
CA GLY A 97 -24.84 -4.48 -4.29
C GLY A 97 -25.79 -3.98 -5.39
N ASN A 98 -27.03 -4.49 -5.41
CA ASN A 98 -28.04 -4.02 -6.38
C ASN A 98 -28.64 -2.66 -6.02
N ASP A 99 -28.65 -2.31 -4.72
CA ASP A 99 -29.18 -1.06 -4.16
C ASP A 99 -28.14 -0.41 -3.23
N VAL A 100 -26.97 -0.05 -3.78
CA VAL A 100 -25.87 0.52 -2.99
C VAL A 100 -26.27 1.88 -2.42
N MET A 101 -26.25 1.99 -1.10
CA MET A 101 -26.51 3.25 -0.41
C MET A 101 -25.35 4.24 -0.60
N ALA A 102 -25.63 5.53 -0.45
CA ALA A 102 -24.64 6.60 -0.68
C ALA A 102 -23.35 6.46 0.15
N ASP A 103 -23.48 6.01 1.39
CA ASP A 103 -22.41 5.71 2.34
C ASP A 103 -21.62 4.47 1.94
N GLU A 104 -22.29 3.37 1.58
CA GLU A 104 -21.65 2.15 1.08
C GLU A 104 -20.86 2.41 -0.21
N PHE A 105 -21.41 3.24 -1.10
CA PHE A 105 -20.75 3.66 -2.33
C PHE A 105 -19.44 4.36 -2.02
N VAL A 106 -19.46 5.41 -1.19
CA VAL A 106 -18.24 6.13 -0.82
C VAL A 106 -17.25 5.21 -0.11
N ALA A 107 -17.71 4.41 0.87
CA ALA A 107 -16.87 3.46 1.59
C ALA A 107 -16.19 2.46 0.64
N GLY A 108 -16.91 1.88 -0.31
CA GLY A 108 -16.38 0.92 -1.26
C GLY A 108 -15.22 1.48 -2.09
N TYR A 109 -15.36 2.70 -2.61
CA TYR A 109 -14.28 3.38 -3.34
C TYR A 109 -13.07 3.70 -2.48
N VAL A 110 -13.29 4.17 -1.25
CA VAL A 110 -12.20 4.51 -0.33
C VAL A 110 -11.44 3.25 0.10
N ILE A 111 -12.14 2.18 0.48
CA ILE A 111 -11.54 0.90 0.87
C ILE A 111 -10.77 0.27 -0.29
N PHE A 112 -11.34 0.31 -1.51
CA PHE A 112 -10.63 -0.16 -2.69
C PHE A 112 -9.34 0.65 -2.93
N GLY A 113 -9.40 1.97 -2.82
CA GLY A 113 -8.23 2.85 -2.92
C GLY A 113 -7.16 2.60 -1.85
N ILE A 114 -7.57 2.34 -0.62
CA ILE A 114 -6.68 1.92 0.48
C ILE A 114 -5.99 0.60 0.15
N GLY A 115 -6.73 -0.35 -0.43
CA GLY A 115 -6.18 -1.59 -0.97
C GLY A 115 -5.14 -1.35 -2.06
N MET A 116 -5.37 -0.42 -3.00
CA MET A 116 -4.38 -0.06 -4.02
C MET A 116 -3.09 0.50 -3.40
N ILE A 117 -3.20 1.36 -2.38
CA ILE A 117 -2.03 1.88 -1.65
C ILE A 117 -1.28 0.74 -0.97
N ALA A 118 -1.98 -0.15 -0.27
CA ALA A 118 -1.37 -1.31 0.38
C ALA A 118 -0.62 -2.21 -0.62
N ALA A 119 -1.14 -2.38 -1.83
CA ALA A 119 -0.45 -3.10 -2.91
C ALA A 119 0.81 -2.37 -3.40
N CYS A 120 0.75 -1.05 -3.58
CA CYS A 120 1.90 -0.24 -3.96
C CYS A 120 3.00 -0.27 -2.88
N VAL A 121 2.63 -0.17 -1.60
CA VAL A 121 3.58 -0.28 -0.47
C VAL A 121 4.15 -1.70 -0.38
N SER A 122 3.35 -2.74 -0.65
CA SER A 122 3.85 -4.12 -0.73
C SER A 122 4.84 -4.32 -1.88
N THR A 123 4.69 -3.56 -2.97
CA THR A 123 5.69 -3.48 -4.06
C THR A 123 6.99 -2.85 -3.58
N VAL A 124 6.92 -1.80 -2.76
CA VAL A 124 8.10 -1.21 -2.11
C VAL A 124 8.80 -2.23 -1.23
N ALA A 125 8.05 -3.00 -0.42
CA ALA A 125 8.62 -4.09 0.37
C ALA A 125 9.33 -5.13 -0.51
N ALA A 126 8.70 -5.57 -1.61
CA ALA A 126 9.28 -6.53 -2.55
C ALA A 126 10.57 -6.01 -3.21
N SER A 127 10.59 -4.73 -3.62
CA SER A 127 11.77 -4.12 -4.23
C SER A 127 12.91 -3.88 -3.22
N SER A 128 12.59 -3.70 -1.94
CA SER A 128 13.57 -3.37 -0.89
C SER A 128 14.51 -4.50 -0.49
N GLY A 129 14.35 -5.69 -1.07
CA GLY A 129 15.22 -6.85 -0.83
C GLY A 129 16.70 -6.62 -1.10
N HIS A 130 17.05 -5.62 -1.91
CA HIS A 130 18.44 -5.31 -2.28
C HIS A 130 18.86 -3.88 -1.88
N PHE A 131 18.18 -3.27 -0.91
CA PHE A 131 18.36 -1.85 -0.55
C PHE A 131 19.82 -1.42 -0.25
N LEU A 132 20.64 -2.32 0.30
CA LEU A 132 22.05 -2.06 0.61
C LEU A 132 22.96 -1.93 -0.62
N LEU A 133 22.49 -2.23 -1.82
CA LEU A 133 23.26 -2.07 -3.06
C LEU A 133 23.25 -0.61 -3.57
N ILE A 134 22.32 0.23 -3.13
CA ILE A 134 22.24 1.64 -3.57
C ILE A 134 23.50 2.44 -3.17
N PRO A 135 23.96 2.43 -1.89
CA PRO A 135 25.20 3.11 -1.53
C PRO A 135 26.43 2.50 -2.21
N LYS A 136 26.39 1.19 -2.51
CA LYS A 136 27.49 0.51 -3.22
C LYS A 136 27.59 0.95 -4.68
N ASN A 137 26.46 1.09 -5.38
CA ASN A 137 26.46 1.60 -6.75
C ASN A 137 26.85 3.08 -6.79
N ALA A 138 26.34 3.89 -5.84
CA ALA A 138 26.70 5.30 -5.73
C ALA A 138 28.20 5.54 -5.42
N ALA A 139 28.86 4.59 -4.77
CA ALA A 139 30.31 4.65 -4.48
C ALA A 139 31.19 4.07 -5.61
N GLY A 140 30.61 3.36 -6.58
CA GLY A 140 31.33 2.78 -7.72
C GLY A 140 31.57 3.79 -8.85
N SER A 141 32.59 3.52 -9.68
CA SER A 141 32.80 4.27 -10.94
C SER A 141 31.84 3.79 -12.02
N LYS A 142 31.48 4.65 -13.00
CA LYS A 142 30.69 4.23 -14.18
C LYS A 142 31.34 3.09 -14.98
N SER A 143 32.64 2.85 -14.80
CA SER A 143 33.39 1.74 -15.40
C SER A 143 33.12 0.38 -14.75
N ASP A 144 32.61 0.37 -13.51
CA ASP A 144 32.50 -0.85 -12.69
C ASP A 144 31.23 -1.66 -13.01
N GLY A 145 30.32 -1.09 -13.82
CA GLY A 145 29.07 -1.72 -14.24
C GLY A 145 28.06 -1.89 -13.09
N THR A 146 26.93 -2.50 -13.38
CA THR A 146 25.89 -2.76 -12.37
C THR A 146 26.36 -3.82 -11.37
N PRO A 147 26.07 -3.68 -10.06
CA PRO A 147 26.43 -4.67 -9.06
C PRO A 147 25.92 -6.07 -9.46
N VAL A 148 26.75 -7.11 -9.29
CA VAL A 148 26.42 -8.52 -9.66
C VAL A 148 25.17 -9.10 -8.96
N GLN A 149 24.65 -8.43 -7.94
CA GLN A 149 23.45 -8.80 -7.18
C GLN A 149 22.27 -7.85 -7.42
N ALA A 150 22.38 -6.91 -8.38
CA ALA A 150 21.30 -6.01 -8.74
C ALA A 150 20.14 -6.77 -9.39
N TYR A 151 18.94 -6.19 -9.33
CA TYR A 151 17.78 -6.76 -10.02
C TYR A 151 18.03 -6.86 -11.52
N SER A 152 17.54 -7.93 -12.14
CA SER A 152 17.47 -7.98 -13.59
C SER A 152 16.50 -6.91 -14.10
N SER A 153 16.79 -6.35 -15.28
CA SER A 153 15.92 -5.36 -15.94
C SER A 153 14.46 -5.84 -16.02
N LEU A 154 14.24 -7.13 -16.25
CA LEU A 154 12.90 -7.72 -16.34
C LEU A 154 12.15 -7.69 -15.00
N ILE A 155 12.81 -8.13 -13.91
CA ILE A 155 12.21 -8.13 -12.57
C ILE A 155 11.93 -6.68 -12.17
N GLY A 156 12.90 -5.80 -12.40
CA GLY A 156 12.75 -4.39 -12.08
C GLY A 156 11.55 -3.72 -12.75
N ASN A 157 11.42 -3.89 -14.06
CA ASN A 157 10.28 -3.37 -14.81
C ASN A 157 8.95 -3.98 -14.35
N CYS A 158 8.93 -5.27 -13.98
CA CYS A 158 7.74 -5.93 -13.45
C CYS A 158 7.30 -5.31 -12.12
N LEU A 159 8.24 -5.03 -11.20
CA LEU A 159 7.91 -4.34 -9.95
C LEU A 159 7.42 -2.91 -10.18
N ILE A 160 7.99 -2.16 -11.12
CA ILE A 160 7.53 -0.79 -11.43
C ILE A 160 6.13 -0.82 -12.09
N ALA A 161 5.82 -1.86 -12.88
CA ALA A 161 4.54 -1.98 -13.56
C ALA A 161 3.35 -2.05 -12.59
N VAL A 162 3.48 -2.68 -11.43
CA VAL A 162 2.40 -2.83 -10.44
C VAL A 162 1.82 -1.47 -10.00
N PRO A 163 2.60 -0.55 -9.39
CA PRO A 163 2.08 0.76 -8.97
C PRO A 163 1.67 1.63 -10.17
N VAL A 164 2.29 1.47 -11.34
CA VAL A 164 1.87 2.17 -12.57
C VAL A 164 0.45 1.75 -12.96
N LEU A 165 0.18 0.45 -13.05
CA LEU A 165 -1.13 -0.08 -13.43
C LEU A 165 -2.22 0.31 -12.43
N LEU A 166 -1.92 0.22 -11.12
CA LEU A 166 -2.87 0.64 -10.08
C LEU A 166 -3.14 2.15 -10.12
N THR A 167 -2.11 2.96 -10.39
CA THR A 167 -2.26 4.40 -10.54
C THR A 167 -3.13 4.75 -11.75
N LEU A 168 -2.90 4.10 -12.88
CA LEU A 168 -3.73 4.30 -14.08
C LEU A 168 -5.18 3.91 -13.85
N LEU A 169 -5.41 2.74 -13.22
CA LEU A 169 -6.75 2.27 -12.86
C LEU A 169 -7.45 3.27 -11.94
N GLY A 170 -6.81 3.65 -10.84
CA GLY A 170 -7.37 4.60 -9.87
C GLY A 170 -7.65 5.97 -10.47
N PHE A 171 -6.76 6.46 -11.35
CA PHE A 171 -6.92 7.75 -12.02
C PHE A 171 -8.10 7.74 -12.99
N ILE A 172 -8.19 6.72 -13.87
CA ILE A 172 -9.30 6.58 -14.81
C ILE A 172 -10.63 6.49 -14.05
N TRP A 173 -10.66 5.69 -12.97
CA TRP A 173 -11.89 5.50 -12.20
C TRP A 173 -12.31 6.79 -11.48
N SER A 174 -11.36 7.50 -10.88
CA SER A 174 -11.59 8.80 -10.25
C SER A 174 -12.13 9.85 -11.23
N ILE A 175 -11.52 9.99 -12.42
CA ILE A 175 -12.00 10.91 -13.44
C ILE A 175 -13.41 10.52 -13.92
N THR A 176 -13.71 9.23 -14.01
CA THR A 176 -15.04 8.75 -14.39
C THR A 176 -16.09 9.13 -13.34
N LEU A 177 -15.78 9.01 -12.05
CA LEU A 177 -16.65 9.48 -10.95
C LEU A 177 -16.87 11.00 -11.02
N LEU A 178 -15.80 11.75 -11.24
CA LEU A 178 -15.85 13.22 -11.27
C LEU A 178 -16.61 13.79 -12.48
N ARG A 179 -16.88 12.99 -13.51
CA ARG A 179 -17.80 13.39 -14.60
C ARG A 179 -19.25 13.47 -14.14
N SER A 180 -19.63 12.72 -13.11
CA SER A 180 -20.95 12.74 -12.47
C SER A 180 -20.89 13.43 -11.10
N ALA A 181 -20.04 14.46 -10.99
CA ALA A 181 -19.80 15.21 -9.77
C ALA A 181 -21.01 16.05 -9.28
N ASP A 182 -22.08 16.11 -10.07
CA ASP A 182 -23.37 16.68 -9.67
C ASP A 182 -24.03 15.90 -8.53
N ILE A 183 -23.66 14.63 -8.34
CA ILE A 183 -24.14 13.76 -7.27
C ILE A 183 -23.11 13.72 -6.13
N THR A 184 -23.51 14.13 -4.92
CA THR A 184 -22.58 14.29 -3.77
C THR A 184 -21.70 13.06 -3.48
N PRO A 185 -22.22 11.81 -3.45
CA PRO A 185 -21.38 10.60 -3.31
C PRO A 185 -20.28 10.46 -4.37
N HIS A 186 -20.57 10.81 -5.63
CA HIS A 186 -19.60 10.72 -6.74
C HIS A 186 -18.51 11.78 -6.60
N TYR A 187 -18.89 13.00 -6.18
CA TYR A 187 -17.94 14.08 -5.90
C TYR A 187 -16.95 13.69 -4.80
N VAL A 188 -17.44 13.16 -3.68
CA VAL A 188 -16.61 12.76 -2.53
C VAL A 188 -15.74 11.56 -2.89
N ALA A 189 -16.33 10.48 -3.40
CA ALA A 189 -15.58 9.28 -3.78
C ALA A 189 -14.53 9.58 -4.86
N GLY A 190 -14.88 10.40 -5.86
CA GLY A 190 -13.98 10.82 -6.93
C GLY A 190 -12.74 11.56 -6.42
N HIS A 191 -12.90 12.55 -5.54
CA HIS A 191 -11.78 13.30 -4.97
C HIS A 191 -10.92 12.47 -4.02
N VAL A 192 -11.53 11.66 -3.16
CA VAL A 192 -10.76 10.80 -2.25
C VAL A 192 -9.96 9.78 -3.04
N LEU A 193 -10.57 9.12 -4.02
CA LEU A 193 -9.88 8.16 -4.88
C LEU A 193 -8.75 8.83 -5.69
N LEU A 194 -8.94 10.08 -6.14
CA LEU A 194 -7.88 10.85 -6.81
C LEU A 194 -6.67 11.04 -5.89
N GLY A 195 -6.91 11.43 -4.63
CA GLY A 195 -5.86 11.61 -3.62
C GLY A 195 -5.14 10.29 -3.30
N LEU A 196 -5.88 9.19 -3.12
CA LEU A 196 -5.29 7.87 -2.88
C LEU A 196 -4.45 7.40 -4.08
N THR A 197 -4.90 7.72 -5.29
CA THR A 197 -4.17 7.45 -6.54
C THR A 197 -2.89 8.27 -6.64
N ALA A 198 -2.91 9.54 -6.22
CA ALA A 198 -1.71 10.38 -6.20
C ALA A 198 -0.63 9.81 -5.26
N ILE A 199 -1.03 9.20 -4.14
CA ILE A 199 -0.09 8.47 -3.26
C ILE A 199 0.54 7.29 -4.01
N CYS A 200 -0.24 6.50 -4.74
CA CYS A 200 0.27 5.40 -5.56
C CYS A 200 1.25 5.91 -6.63
N ALA A 201 0.95 7.05 -7.26
CA ALA A 201 1.81 7.68 -8.26
C ALA A 201 3.18 8.05 -7.66
N CYS A 202 3.21 8.62 -6.45
CA CYS A 202 4.46 8.92 -5.75
C CYS A 202 5.28 7.66 -5.45
N LEU A 203 4.64 6.53 -5.15
CA LEU A 203 5.31 5.26 -4.88
C LEU A 203 5.97 4.66 -6.12
N ILE A 204 5.54 5.02 -7.35
CA ILE A 204 6.24 4.62 -8.59
C ILE A 204 7.68 5.12 -8.57
N GLY A 205 7.90 6.39 -8.22
CA GLY A 205 9.24 6.97 -8.14
C GLY A 205 10.11 6.28 -7.08
N LEU A 206 9.51 5.94 -5.94
CA LEU A 206 10.20 5.20 -4.88
C LEU A 206 10.64 3.80 -5.34
N VAL A 207 9.74 3.02 -5.94
CA VAL A 207 10.06 1.67 -6.46
C VAL A 207 11.10 1.76 -7.58
N ALA A 208 10.93 2.70 -8.51
CA ALA A 208 11.87 2.89 -9.61
C ALA A 208 13.29 3.21 -9.10
N THR A 209 13.40 4.03 -8.06
CA THR A 209 14.69 4.38 -7.44
C THR A 209 15.33 3.19 -6.73
N ILE A 210 14.54 2.33 -6.08
CA ILE A 210 15.07 1.15 -5.37
C ILE A 210 15.56 0.08 -6.35
N VAL A 211 14.85 -0.06 -7.46
CA VAL A 211 15.09 -1.08 -8.48
C VAL A 211 16.21 -0.70 -9.44
N HIS A 212 16.24 0.56 -9.92
CA HIS A 212 17.34 1.09 -10.72
C HIS A 212 18.44 1.57 -9.79
N GLN A 213 19.25 0.60 -9.34
CA GLN A 213 20.36 0.82 -8.42
C GLN A 213 21.54 1.45 -9.13
#